data_AF-A0A2N2EBT7-F1
#
_entry.id   AF-A0A2N2EBT7-F1
#
_cell.length_a   1.000
_cell.length_b   1.000
_cell.length_c   1.000
_cell.angle_alpha   90.00
_cell.angle_beta   90.00
_cell.angle_gamma   90.00
#
_symmetry.space_group_name_H-M   'P 1'
#
loop_
_entity.id
_entity.type
_entity.pdbx_description
1 polymer ?
#
loop_
_entity_poly.entity_id
_entity_poly.type
_entity_poly.pdbx_seq_one_letter_code
_entity_poly.pdbx_strand_id
1 'polypeptide(L)'
;MTKNTKIDETNYIVGIELAQQEATISYLDHKALKPVIYDRSGGYGQVAIPTIMQYMNEENEWLIGEHANINRDVEGTILVERLIERLITREEVVICDKKYLPETLLCIFVKIIIDSFKQLNPHATISTLAVSVPDIMYKDIHGYVQDGLNELEGIQVQVVMSSQAICEWLRYKKLPFEGRTFVFDYNYNNFTVSIVEKRGNSIRVELDSSQPQISMKQIDIVLQEELKLLYQQHFMLEQLSDDEETNLNQLFREQEHWIFQKYAKRQSAKIYYSFAYPPFQKVITYNRLEELLKSFKLILDKFVCQYVNYQEQVILIGKGYKMQWPVDMIGEKMNTLKLNPYDVVSKGCCMIASNRLLNHEEYHFYFEQKQYGIMSIEDQKEIFVSLKHHDNLFIIDLEGEEELDLDIMSKDENNRISFEQKIVLSNELALEHKIRVNLQLTKVEDATQIDIEYLPM
;
A
#
# COMPACT_ATOMS: atom_id res chain seq x y z
N MET A 1 -30.76 -13.48 27.99
CA MET A 1 -31.78 -12.70 27.26
C MET A 1 -31.09 -11.98 26.11
N THR A 2 -31.01 -12.60 24.93
CA THR A 2 -30.47 -11.97 23.73
C THR A 2 -31.51 -11.02 23.17
N LYS A 3 -31.25 -9.71 23.19
CA LYS A 3 -32.05 -8.73 22.46
C LYS A 3 -31.94 -9.07 20.98
N ASN A 4 -33.05 -9.52 20.39
CA ASN A 4 -33.23 -9.62 18.95
C ASN A 4 -33.30 -8.18 18.40
N THR A 5 -32.15 -7.51 18.26
CA THR A 5 -32.06 -6.31 17.43
C THR A 5 -32.21 -6.77 15.99
N LYS A 6 -33.43 -6.65 15.46
CA LYS A 6 -33.72 -6.83 14.05
C LYS A 6 -32.87 -5.79 13.31
N ILE A 7 -31.77 -6.23 12.71
CA ILE A 7 -30.88 -5.34 11.96
C ILE A 7 -31.67 -4.84 10.76
N ASP A 8 -31.73 -3.52 10.59
CA ASP A 8 -32.40 -2.89 9.47
C ASP A 8 -31.67 -3.26 8.17
N GLU A 9 -32.38 -3.85 7.20
CA GLU A 9 -31.81 -4.23 5.89
C GLU A 9 -31.31 -3.02 5.10
N THR A 10 -31.70 -1.80 5.50
CA THR A 10 -31.23 -0.54 4.92
C THR A 10 -29.94 -0.01 5.55
N ASN A 11 -29.52 -0.54 6.70
CA ASN A 11 -28.33 -0.06 7.41
C ASN A 11 -27.11 -0.95 7.15
N TYR A 12 -26.14 -0.47 6.39
CA TYR A 12 -24.94 -1.22 6.00
C TYR A 12 -23.81 -1.11 7.03
N ILE A 13 -23.03 -2.19 7.11
CA ILE A 13 -21.77 -2.27 7.86
C ILE A 13 -20.69 -2.51 6.81
N VAL A 14 -19.69 -1.64 6.76
CA VAL A 14 -18.77 -1.58 5.64
C VAL A 14 -17.32 -1.77 6.09
N GLY A 15 -16.57 -2.54 5.32
CA GLY A 15 -15.12 -2.67 5.42
C GLY A 15 -14.46 -2.19 4.14
N ILE A 16 -13.45 -1.34 4.26
CA ILE A 16 -12.67 -0.83 3.13
C ILE A 16 -11.21 -1.23 3.32
N GLU A 17 -10.65 -1.88 2.31
CA GLU A 17 -9.20 -1.97 2.16
C GLU A 17 -8.74 -0.79 1.32
N LEU A 18 -7.89 0.06 1.90
CA LEU A 18 -7.33 1.22 1.22
C LEU A 18 -5.86 0.94 0.87
N ALA A 19 -5.55 0.84 -0.42
CA ALA A 19 -4.18 0.72 -0.92
C ALA A 19 -3.85 1.84 -1.91
N GLN A 20 -2.56 1.97 -2.23
CA GLN A 20 -2.02 3.09 -3.01
C GLN A 20 -2.62 3.23 -4.42
N GLN A 21 -2.88 2.11 -5.10
CA GLN A 21 -3.45 2.13 -6.46
C GLN A 21 -4.94 1.81 -6.49
N GLU A 22 -5.42 0.95 -5.60
CA GLU A 22 -6.79 0.44 -5.62
C GLU A 22 -7.34 0.34 -4.20
N ALA A 23 -8.63 0.59 -4.04
CA ALA A 23 -9.41 0.28 -2.85
C ALA A 23 -10.36 -0.89 -3.13
N THR A 24 -10.58 -1.74 -2.14
CA THR A 24 -11.57 -2.82 -2.19
C THR A 24 -12.61 -2.61 -1.09
N ILE A 25 -13.90 -2.81 -1.39
CA ILE A 25 -14.98 -2.62 -0.42
C ILE A 25 -15.72 -3.94 -0.19
N SER A 26 -16.05 -4.22 1.06
CA SER A 26 -16.98 -5.28 1.44
C SER A 26 -18.06 -4.74 2.37
N TYR A 27 -19.25 -5.34 2.35
CA TYR A 27 -20.33 -5.03 3.28
C TYR A 27 -20.92 -6.30 3.88
N LEU A 28 -21.51 -6.20 5.07
CA LEU A 28 -22.16 -7.35 5.70
C LEU A 28 -23.52 -7.60 5.07
N ASP A 29 -23.71 -8.78 4.48
CA ASP A 29 -25.05 -9.28 4.16
C ASP A 29 -25.76 -9.67 5.46
N HIS A 30 -26.80 -8.92 5.83
CA HIS A 30 -27.56 -9.14 7.06
C HIS A 30 -28.30 -10.47 7.12
N LYS A 31 -28.67 -11.05 5.97
CA LYS A 31 -29.37 -12.34 5.93
C LYS A 31 -28.39 -13.48 6.12
N ALA A 32 -27.25 -13.41 5.44
CA ALA A 32 -26.23 -14.45 5.50
C ALA A 32 -25.26 -14.29 6.68
N LEU A 33 -25.25 -13.13 7.35
CA LEU A 33 -24.24 -12.71 8.33
C LEU A 33 -22.82 -12.98 7.80
N LYS A 34 -22.59 -12.53 6.56
CA LYS A 34 -21.35 -12.78 5.82
C LYS A 34 -20.94 -11.53 5.07
N PRO A 35 -19.65 -11.16 5.08
CA PRO A 35 -19.17 -10.06 4.27
C PRO A 35 -19.16 -10.47 2.80
N VAL A 36 -19.69 -9.58 1.97
CA VAL A 36 -19.79 -9.70 0.52
C VAL A 36 -19.00 -8.55 -0.09
N ILE A 37 -18.21 -8.85 -1.11
CA ILE A 37 -17.47 -7.82 -1.85
C ILE A 37 -18.46 -6.96 -2.62
N TYR A 38 -18.27 -5.64 -2.58
CA TYR A 38 -19.09 -4.71 -3.32
C TYR A 38 -18.56 -4.59 -4.75
N ASP A 39 -19.37 -5.03 -5.71
CA ASP A 39 -19.09 -4.85 -7.14
C ASP A 39 -19.91 -3.67 -7.68
N ARG A 40 -19.23 -2.55 -7.95
CA ARG A 40 -19.84 -1.32 -8.46
C ARG A 40 -20.32 -1.44 -9.90
N SER A 41 -19.79 -2.39 -10.66
CA SER A 41 -20.18 -2.59 -12.06
C SER A 41 -21.50 -3.33 -12.22
N GLY A 42 -22.11 -3.81 -11.14
CA GLY A 42 -23.36 -4.57 -11.23
C GLY A 42 -23.17 -5.98 -11.79
N GLY A 43 -22.00 -6.59 -11.56
CA GLY A 43 -21.72 -7.99 -11.92
C GLY A 43 -20.73 -8.20 -13.06
N TYR A 44 -20.11 -7.14 -13.59
CA TYR A 44 -18.99 -7.25 -14.54
C TYR A 44 -17.64 -7.50 -13.85
N GLY A 45 -17.63 -7.61 -12.51
CA GLY A 45 -16.46 -8.04 -11.74
C GLY A 45 -15.44 -6.94 -11.45
N GLN A 46 -15.80 -5.66 -11.60
CA GLN A 46 -14.95 -4.55 -11.18
C GLN A 46 -15.10 -4.29 -9.67
N VAL A 47 -14.35 -5.09 -8.89
CA VAL A 47 -14.35 -5.02 -7.43
C VAL A 47 -13.30 -4.06 -6.85
N ALA A 48 -12.29 -3.69 -7.65
CA ALA A 48 -11.25 -2.74 -7.26
C ALA A 48 -11.62 -1.35 -7.77
N ILE A 49 -11.44 -0.34 -6.94
CA ILE A 49 -11.69 1.07 -7.29
C ILE A 49 -10.34 1.77 -7.32
N PRO A 50 -9.93 2.38 -8.44
CA PRO A 50 -8.68 3.13 -8.47
C PRO A 50 -8.64 4.21 -7.36
N THR A 51 -7.55 4.29 -6.60
CA THR A 51 -7.34 5.26 -5.52
C THR A 51 -6.89 6.60 -6.11
N ILE A 52 -7.75 7.17 -6.94
CA ILE A 52 -7.56 8.42 -7.66
C ILE A 52 -8.80 9.29 -7.50
N MET A 53 -8.58 10.60 -7.41
CA MET A 53 -9.64 11.59 -7.35
C MET A 53 -9.41 12.64 -8.41
N GLN A 54 -10.49 13.27 -8.85
CA GLN A 54 -10.43 14.41 -9.72
C GLN A 54 -11.46 15.43 -9.26
N TYR A 55 -11.04 16.69 -9.21
CA TYR A 55 -11.94 17.80 -8.96
C TYR A 55 -12.26 18.51 -10.27
N MET A 56 -13.56 18.59 -10.56
CA MET A 56 -14.12 19.24 -11.74
C MET A 56 -14.48 20.68 -11.38
N ASN A 57 -13.67 21.65 -11.83
CA ASN A 57 -13.80 23.05 -11.40
C ASN A 57 -15.13 23.68 -11.85
N GLU A 58 -15.62 23.35 -13.05
CA GLU A 58 -16.86 23.93 -13.59
C GLU A 58 -18.10 23.43 -12.82
N GLU A 59 -18.13 22.13 -12.52
CA GLU A 59 -19.23 21.46 -11.83
C GLU A 59 -19.14 21.55 -10.30
N ASN A 60 -17.99 21.97 -9.76
CA ASN A 60 -17.66 21.91 -8.34
C ASN A 60 -17.87 20.50 -7.75
N GLU A 61 -17.52 19.48 -8.53
CA GLU A 61 -17.78 18.07 -8.20
C GLU A 61 -16.48 17.29 -8.05
N TRP A 62 -16.52 16.28 -7.17
CA TRP A 62 -15.45 15.31 -7.00
C TRP A 62 -15.80 14.00 -7.70
N LEU A 63 -14.93 13.58 -8.60
CA LEU A 63 -14.95 12.25 -9.19
C LEU A 63 -13.90 11.37 -8.51
N ILE A 64 -14.15 10.06 -8.46
CA ILE A 64 -13.20 9.07 -7.92
C ILE A 64 -13.14 7.82 -8.80
N GLY A 65 -12.05 7.06 -8.67
CA GLY A 65 -11.92 5.76 -9.32
C GLY A 65 -11.93 5.87 -10.85
N GLU A 66 -12.65 4.96 -11.50
CA GLU A 66 -12.73 4.93 -12.98
C GLU A 66 -13.27 6.24 -13.57
N HIS A 67 -14.20 6.91 -12.90
CA HIS A 67 -14.72 8.19 -13.38
C HIS A 67 -13.65 9.28 -13.39
N ALA A 68 -12.80 9.35 -12.38
CA ALA A 68 -11.66 10.26 -12.36
C ALA A 68 -10.57 9.84 -13.37
N ASN A 69 -10.36 8.54 -13.53
CA ASN A 69 -9.37 8.02 -14.46
C ASN A 69 -9.74 8.29 -15.94
N ILE A 70 -11.02 8.12 -16.31
CA ILE A 70 -11.52 8.40 -17.68
C ILE A 70 -11.41 9.88 -18.02
N ASN A 71 -11.62 10.78 -17.05
CA ASN A 71 -11.64 12.22 -17.27
C ASN A 71 -10.28 12.89 -17.00
N ARG A 72 -9.22 12.12 -16.72
CA ARG A 72 -7.92 12.61 -16.23
C ARG A 72 -7.27 13.74 -17.04
N ASP A 73 -7.52 13.80 -18.35
CA ASP A 73 -6.92 14.78 -19.28
C ASP A 73 -7.88 15.92 -19.63
N VAL A 74 -9.03 16.02 -18.94
CA VAL A 74 -9.96 17.13 -19.13
C VAL A 74 -9.34 18.42 -18.61
N GLU A 75 -9.20 19.39 -19.51
CA GLU A 75 -8.68 20.72 -19.17
C GLU A 75 -9.48 21.38 -18.05
N GLY A 76 -8.81 22.17 -17.22
CA GLY A 76 -9.46 22.90 -16.13
C GLY A 76 -9.92 22.01 -14.98
N THR A 77 -9.40 20.79 -14.85
CA THR A 77 -9.65 19.89 -13.71
C THR A 77 -8.38 19.70 -12.88
N ILE A 78 -8.53 19.18 -11.66
CA ILE A 78 -7.39 18.90 -10.77
C ILE A 78 -7.38 17.42 -10.40
N LEU A 79 -6.38 16.70 -10.90
CA LEU A 79 -6.17 15.29 -10.61
C LEU A 79 -5.37 15.12 -9.31
N VAL A 80 -5.86 14.25 -8.44
CA VAL A 80 -5.19 13.87 -7.19
C VAL A 80 -4.88 12.38 -7.22
N GLU A 81 -3.59 12.08 -7.32
CA GLU A 81 -3.05 10.73 -7.28
C GLU A 81 -2.21 10.50 -6.02
N ARG A 82 -1.89 9.23 -5.76
CA ARG A 82 -0.97 8.80 -4.69
C ARG A 82 -1.44 9.23 -3.30
N LEU A 83 -2.76 9.19 -3.06
CA LEU A 83 -3.40 9.66 -1.83
C LEU A 83 -2.77 9.04 -0.57
N ILE A 84 -2.34 7.78 -0.63
CA ILE A 84 -1.80 7.08 0.53
C ILE A 84 -0.37 7.50 0.83
N GLU A 85 0.46 7.67 -0.20
CA GLU A 85 1.80 8.27 -0.07
C GLU A 85 1.72 9.70 0.47
N ARG A 86 0.73 10.48 0.02
CA ARG A 86 0.48 11.84 0.52
C ARG A 86 0.17 11.89 2.01
N LEU A 87 -0.51 10.88 2.57
CA LEU A 87 -0.75 10.80 4.02
C LEU A 87 0.56 10.73 4.83
N ILE A 88 1.58 10.08 4.28
CA ILE A 88 2.91 9.95 4.92
C ILE A 88 3.71 11.25 4.76
N THR A 89 3.75 11.80 3.53
CA THR A 89 4.52 13.01 3.24
C THR A 89 3.86 14.28 3.76
N ARG A 90 2.57 14.21 4.11
CA ARG A 90 1.73 15.36 4.50
C ARG A 90 1.65 16.41 3.39
N GLU A 91 1.87 16.01 2.14
CA GLU A 91 1.86 16.92 0.99
C GLU A 91 0.45 17.43 0.70
N GLU A 92 0.22 18.71 0.97
CA GLU A 92 -1.04 19.42 0.71
C GLU A 92 -1.33 19.51 -0.80
N VAL A 93 -2.61 19.47 -1.16
CA VAL A 93 -3.07 19.71 -2.54
C VAL A 93 -3.82 21.02 -2.61
N VAL A 94 -3.49 21.88 -3.57
CA VAL A 94 -4.19 23.15 -3.80
C VAL A 94 -5.31 22.93 -4.83
N ILE A 95 -6.54 23.28 -4.45
CA ILE A 95 -7.75 23.12 -5.26
C ILE A 95 -8.56 24.41 -5.14
N CYS A 96 -8.74 25.12 -6.26
CA CYS A 96 -9.40 26.44 -6.29
C CYS A 96 -8.90 27.38 -5.18
N ASP A 97 -7.58 27.54 -5.09
CA ASP A 97 -6.88 28.37 -4.08
C ASP A 97 -7.04 27.92 -2.62
N LYS A 98 -7.66 26.76 -2.37
CA LYS A 98 -7.76 26.16 -1.05
C LYS A 98 -6.79 25.01 -0.91
N LYS A 99 -6.08 24.97 0.22
CA LYS A 99 -5.21 23.86 0.58
C LYS A 99 -6.04 22.76 1.24
N TYR A 100 -5.88 21.55 0.73
CA TYR A 100 -6.48 20.34 1.28
C TYR A 100 -5.39 19.46 1.87
N LEU A 101 -5.60 19.03 3.11
CA LEU A 101 -4.78 18.02 3.75
C LEU A 101 -5.13 16.63 3.19
N PRO A 102 -4.16 15.69 3.13
CA PRO A 102 -4.39 14.34 2.61
C PRO A 102 -5.52 13.58 3.32
N GLU A 103 -5.67 13.72 4.63
CA GLU A 103 -6.76 13.09 5.40
C GLU A 103 -8.14 13.66 5.06
N THR A 104 -8.22 14.95 4.72
CA THR A 104 -9.46 15.58 4.24
C THR A 104 -9.84 15.01 2.87
N LEU A 105 -8.87 14.88 1.98
CA LEU A 105 -9.08 14.26 0.66
C LEU A 105 -9.50 12.80 0.80
N LEU A 106 -8.91 12.05 1.74
CA LEU A 106 -9.33 10.69 2.04
C LEU A 106 -10.75 10.62 2.58
N CYS A 107 -11.14 11.54 3.46
CA CYS A 107 -12.52 11.63 3.93
C CYS A 107 -13.49 11.86 2.78
N ILE A 108 -13.17 12.76 1.84
CA ILE A 108 -13.96 12.99 0.62
C ILE A 108 -14.03 11.71 -0.23
N PHE A 109 -12.90 11.03 -0.47
CA PHE A 109 -12.85 9.77 -1.22
C PHE A 109 -13.76 8.70 -0.62
N VAL A 110 -13.64 8.48 0.69
CA VAL A 110 -14.48 7.53 1.43
C VAL A 110 -15.94 7.95 1.42
N LYS A 111 -16.24 9.25 1.55
CA LYS A 111 -17.60 9.79 1.48
C LYS A 111 -18.28 9.46 0.15
N ILE A 112 -17.57 9.63 -0.96
CA ILE A 112 -18.12 9.32 -2.29
C ILE A 112 -18.30 7.81 -2.46
N ILE A 113 -17.40 7.00 -1.90
CA ILE A 113 -17.57 5.54 -1.84
C ILE A 113 -18.85 5.17 -1.08
N ILE A 114 -19.06 5.70 0.12
CA ILE A 114 -20.23 5.34 0.92
C ILE A 114 -21.53 5.82 0.27
N ASP A 115 -21.53 6.99 -0.37
CA ASP A 115 -22.70 7.53 -1.06
C ASP A 115 -23.10 6.64 -2.26
N SER A 116 -22.15 5.88 -2.85
CA SER A 116 -22.48 4.92 -3.90
C SER A 116 -23.39 3.76 -3.43
N PHE A 117 -23.44 3.45 -2.13
CA PHE A 117 -24.40 2.46 -1.60
C PHE A 117 -25.85 2.92 -1.76
N LYS A 118 -26.11 4.22 -1.88
CA LYS A 118 -27.46 4.75 -2.17
C LYS A 118 -27.95 4.33 -3.56
N GLN A 119 -27.04 3.96 -4.47
CA GLN A 119 -27.39 3.39 -5.77
C GLN A 119 -27.93 1.96 -5.65
N LEU A 120 -27.46 1.19 -4.65
CA LEU A 120 -27.99 -0.14 -4.35
C LEU A 120 -29.36 -0.05 -3.67
N ASN A 121 -29.49 0.89 -2.74
CA ASN A 121 -30.72 1.12 -1.99
C ASN A 121 -30.84 2.62 -1.67
N PRO A 122 -31.84 3.35 -2.20
CA PRO A 122 -31.99 4.79 -1.94
C PRO A 122 -32.12 5.17 -0.46
N HIS A 123 -32.49 4.22 0.40
CA HIS A 123 -32.59 4.39 1.85
C HIS A 123 -31.35 3.87 2.60
N ALA A 124 -30.26 3.53 1.90
CA ALA A 124 -29.04 3.03 2.50
C ALA A 124 -28.48 4.03 3.53
N THR A 125 -28.28 3.56 4.76
CA THR A 125 -27.48 4.22 5.78
C THR A 125 -26.24 3.39 6.06
N ILE A 126 -25.21 3.99 6.66
CA ILE A 126 -24.04 3.25 7.15
C ILE A 126 -23.86 3.63 8.62
N SER A 127 -23.90 2.65 9.51
CA SER A 127 -23.70 2.89 10.95
C SER A 127 -22.25 2.71 11.38
N THR A 128 -21.52 1.83 10.68
CA THR A 128 -20.19 1.38 11.08
C THR A 128 -19.31 1.17 9.87
N LEU A 129 -18.08 1.64 9.97
CA LEU A 129 -17.05 1.57 8.94
C LEU A 129 -15.73 1.15 9.58
N ALA A 130 -15.05 0.18 8.98
CA ALA A 130 -13.64 -0.05 9.25
C ALA A 130 -12.83 0.14 7.97
N VAL A 131 -11.69 0.82 8.09
CA VAL A 131 -10.77 1.09 6.97
C VAL A 131 -9.40 0.54 7.32
N SER A 132 -8.85 -0.36 6.51
CA SER A 132 -7.46 -0.80 6.69
C SER A 132 -6.49 0.15 6.00
N VAL A 133 -5.32 0.31 6.60
CA VAL A 133 -4.13 0.84 5.95
C VAL A 133 -2.99 -0.18 6.05
N PRO A 134 -2.04 -0.19 5.10
CA PRO A 134 -0.85 -1.05 5.18
C PRO A 134 -0.11 -0.93 6.51
N ASP A 135 0.26 -2.07 7.07
CA ASP A 135 0.91 -2.20 8.39
C ASP A 135 2.13 -1.29 8.53
N ILE A 136 2.95 -1.20 7.47
CA ILE A 136 4.18 -0.40 7.44
C ILE A 136 3.97 1.09 7.70
N MET A 137 2.79 1.62 7.37
CA MET A 137 2.49 3.05 7.52
C MET A 137 1.57 3.32 8.71
N TYR A 138 1.02 2.27 9.34
CA TYR A 138 -0.07 2.39 10.31
C TYR A 138 0.29 3.35 11.44
N LYS A 139 1.46 3.22 12.06
CA LYS A 139 1.91 4.08 13.16
C LYS A 139 2.00 5.56 12.77
N ASP A 140 2.39 5.84 11.54
CA ASP A 140 2.64 7.19 11.07
C ASP A 140 1.35 7.92 10.67
N ILE A 141 0.34 7.18 10.16
CA ILE A 141 -0.86 7.79 9.58
C ILE A 141 -2.15 7.52 10.35
N HIS A 142 -2.18 6.53 11.25
CA HIS A 142 -3.42 6.07 11.91
C HIS A 142 -4.20 7.22 12.55
N GLY A 143 -3.54 8.08 13.34
CA GLY A 143 -4.19 9.20 14.01
C GLY A 143 -4.85 10.17 13.03
N TYR A 144 -4.11 10.62 12.01
CA TYR A 144 -4.63 11.54 11.00
C TYR A 144 -5.78 10.95 10.19
N VAL A 145 -5.66 9.68 9.80
CA VAL A 145 -6.72 8.98 9.04
C VAL A 145 -7.96 8.79 9.92
N GLN A 146 -7.79 8.42 11.18
CA GLN A 146 -8.90 8.24 12.10
C GLN A 146 -9.63 9.56 12.35
N ASP A 147 -8.88 10.65 12.57
CA ASP A 147 -9.45 11.98 12.79
C ASP A 147 -10.19 12.49 11.54
N GLY A 148 -9.58 12.37 10.36
CA GLY A 148 -10.22 12.79 9.10
C GLY A 148 -11.50 12.00 8.80
N LEU A 149 -11.51 10.69 9.03
CA LEU A 149 -12.71 9.88 8.81
C LEU A 149 -13.78 10.04 9.90
N ASN A 150 -13.42 10.48 11.11
CA ASN A 150 -14.39 10.81 12.17
C ASN A 150 -15.27 12.03 11.81
N GLU A 151 -14.91 12.81 10.77
CA GLU A 151 -15.77 13.85 10.23
C GLU A 151 -17.02 13.30 9.51
N LEU A 152 -17.07 11.99 9.24
CA LEU A 152 -18.25 11.32 8.68
C LEU A 152 -19.36 11.19 9.74
N GLU A 153 -20.25 12.19 9.77
CA GLU A 153 -21.35 12.27 10.75
C GLU A 153 -22.22 11.01 10.78
N GLY A 154 -22.50 10.51 11.99
CA GLY A 154 -23.38 9.36 12.21
C GLY A 154 -22.76 8.00 11.92
N ILE A 155 -21.48 7.96 11.50
CA ILE A 155 -20.75 6.72 11.21
C ILE A 155 -19.71 6.49 12.30
N GLN A 156 -19.73 5.31 12.91
CA GLN A 156 -18.65 4.89 13.78
C GLN A 156 -17.49 4.32 12.94
N VAL A 157 -16.34 5.00 12.97
CA VAL A 157 -15.17 4.62 12.18
C VAL A 157 -14.10 3.93 13.02
N GLN A 158 -13.44 2.91 12.44
CA GLN A 158 -12.22 2.30 12.98
C GLN A 158 -11.15 2.18 11.89
N VAL A 159 -9.97 2.74 12.14
CA VAL A 159 -8.80 2.55 11.27
C VAL A 159 -7.95 1.41 11.81
N VAL A 160 -7.63 0.44 10.95
CA VAL A 160 -6.96 -0.80 11.35
C VAL A 160 -5.79 -1.14 10.44
N MET A 161 -4.94 -2.04 10.89
CA MET A 161 -3.90 -2.64 10.04
C MET A 161 -4.49 -3.66 9.07
N SER A 162 -3.83 -3.87 7.93
CA SER A 162 -4.18 -4.96 7.00
C SER A 162 -4.06 -6.32 7.68
N SER A 163 -3.00 -6.56 8.47
CA SER A 163 -2.85 -7.80 9.26
C SER A 163 -3.95 -8.01 10.30
N GLN A 164 -4.36 -6.94 11.00
CA GLN A 164 -5.45 -6.99 11.96
C GLN A 164 -6.77 -7.44 11.28
N ALA A 165 -7.07 -6.89 10.11
CA ALA A 165 -8.23 -7.30 9.32
C ALA A 165 -8.18 -8.78 8.94
N ILE A 166 -7.01 -9.29 8.53
CA ILE A 166 -6.84 -10.71 8.20
C ILE A 166 -7.11 -11.62 9.38
N CYS A 167 -6.55 -11.30 10.55
CA CYS A 167 -6.79 -12.09 11.78
C CYS A 167 -8.29 -12.22 12.06
N GLU A 168 -9.02 -11.13 11.89
CA GLU A 168 -10.46 -11.11 12.08
C GLU A 168 -11.19 -11.96 11.03
N TRP A 169 -10.75 -11.91 9.78
CA TRP A 169 -11.29 -12.76 8.71
C TRP A 169 -11.05 -14.26 8.97
N LEU A 170 -9.84 -14.64 9.38
CA LEU A 170 -9.49 -16.02 9.71
C LEU A 170 -10.35 -16.55 10.86
N ARG A 171 -10.53 -15.72 11.89
CA ARG A 171 -11.40 -16.01 13.03
C ARG A 171 -12.83 -16.28 12.60
N TYR A 172 -13.42 -15.37 11.80
CA TYR A 172 -14.76 -15.55 11.24
C TYR A 172 -14.87 -16.85 10.44
N LYS A 173 -13.86 -17.15 9.61
CA LYS A 173 -13.82 -18.38 8.80
C LYS A 173 -13.47 -19.64 9.58
N LYS A 174 -13.10 -19.52 10.86
CA LYS A 174 -12.58 -20.62 11.68
C LYS A 174 -11.41 -21.33 10.99
N LEU A 175 -10.58 -20.57 10.30
CA LEU A 175 -9.37 -21.08 9.66
C LEU A 175 -8.25 -21.16 10.70
N PRO A 176 -7.31 -22.11 10.55
CA PRO A 176 -6.23 -22.30 11.51
C PRO A 176 -5.37 -21.03 11.56
N PHE A 177 -5.30 -20.44 12.74
CA PHE A 177 -4.46 -19.30 13.09
C PHE A 177 -4.03 -19.50 14.55
N GLU A 178 -2.92 -20.21 14.73
CA GLU A 178 -2.34 -20.53 16.03
C GLU A 178 -0.84 -20.23 15.99
N GLY A 179 -0.33 -19.64 17.08
CA GLY A 179 1.07 -19.29 17.20
C GLY A 179 1.46 -18.08 16.37
N ARG A 180 2.65 -18.16 15.76
CA ARG A 180 3.25 -17.15 14.92
C ARG A 180 2.85 -17.42 13.46
N THR A 181 2.74 -16.37 12.66
CA THR A 181 2.32 -16.44 11.26
C THR A 181 2.93 -15.26 10.53
N PHE A 182 3.46 -15.49 9.34
CA PHE A 182 3.94 -14.41 8.48
C PHE A 182 2.82 -13.94 7.55
N VAL A 183 2.64 -12.63 7.47
CA VAL A 183 1.79 -11.97 6.49
C VAL A 183 2.71 -11.31 5.48
N PHE A 184 2.78 -11.89 4.28
CA PHE A 184 3.51 -11.35 3.15
C PHE A 184 2.56 -10.46 2.36
N ASP A 185 2.84 -9.16 2.36
CA ASP A 185 2.03 -8.14 1.73
C ASP A 185 2.77 -7.55 0.53
N TYR A 186 2.32 -7.92 -0.67
CA TYR A 186 2.90 -7.47 -1.94
C TYR A 186 2.11 -6.26 -2.46
N ASN A 187 2.49 -5.09 -1.94
CA ASN A 187 1.86 -3.81 -2.23
C ASN A 187 2.50 -3.06 -3.40
N TYR A 188 1.92 -1.91 -3.73
CA TYR A 188 2.43 -1.07 -4.81
C TYR A 188 3.85 -0.56 -4.57
N ASN A 189 4.11 -0.07 -3.36
CA ASN A 189 5.37 0.58 -3.01
C ASN A 189 6.42 -0.39 -2.46
N ASN A 190 6.00 -1.50 -1.84
CA ASN A 190 6.89 -2.45 -1.14
C ASN A 190 6.37 -3.88 -1.20
N PHE A 191 7.28 -4.83 -1.01
CA PHE A 191 6.95 -6.15 -0.46
C PHE A 191 7.28 -6.17 1.04
N THR A 192 6.30 -6.37 1.91
CA THR A 192 6.49 -6.34 3.37
C THR A 192 6.15 -7.66 4.02
N VAL A 193 6.82 -7.96 5.13
CA VAL A 193 6.51 -9.10 5.99
C VAL A 193 6.12 -8.57 7.36
N SER A 194 4.90 -8.86 7.78
CA SER A 194 4.48 -8.70 9.18
C SER A 194 4.48 -10.06 9.87
N ILE A 195 4.94 -10.09 11.11
CA ILE A 195 4.74 -11.21 12.03
C ILE A 195 3.46 -10.96 12.81
N VAL A 196 2.57 -11.92 12.77
CA VAL A 196 1.36 -11.93 13.58
C VAL A 196 1.46 -13.11 14.54
N GLU A 197 1.40 -12.83 15.84
CA GLU A 197 1.50 -13.84 16.90
C GLU A 197 0.27 -13.79 17.80
N LYS A 198 -0.45 -14.92 17.89
CA LYS A 198 -1.59 -15.07 18.80
C LYS A 198 -1.13 -15.54 20.18
N ARG A 199 -1.42 -14.77 21.21
CA ARG A 199 -1.17 -15.10 22.63
C ARG A 199 -2.47 -15.05 23.43
N GLY A 200 -3.13 -16.19 23.58
CA GLY A 200 -4.45 -16.26 24.23
C GLY A 200 -5.50 -15.45 23.46
N ASN A 201 -6.03 -14.39 24.10
CA ASN A 201 -6.97 -13.45 23.47
C ASN A 201 -6.31 -12.15 22.96
N SER A 202 -4.97 -12.12 22.92
CA SER A 202 -4.21 -11.02 22.34
C SER A 202 -3.53 -11.43 21.05
N ILE A 203 -3.36 -10.48 20.15
CA ILE A 203 -2.61 -10.62 18.91
C ILE A 203 -1.53 -9.56 18.90
N ARG A 204 -0.27 -9.98 18.82
CA ARG A 204 0.86 -9.11 18.57
C ARG A 204 1.09 -9.04 17.06
N VAL A 205 1.22 -7.83 16.54
CA VAL A 205 1.63 -7.57 15.16
C VAL A 205 2.96 -6.83 15.23
N GLU A 206 3.95 -7.33 14.51
CA GLU A 206 5.26 -6.71 14.38
C GLU A 206 5.59 -6.61 12.89
N LEU A 207 6.00 -5.42 12.43
CA LEU A 207 6.56 -5.29 11.10
C LEU A 207 7.95 -5.90 11.12
N ASP A 208 8.12 -7.01 10.42
CA ASP A 208 9.40 -7.69 10.35
C ASP A 208 10.30 -6.98 9.35
N SER A 209 9.96 -6.98 8.06
CA SER A 209 10.84 -6.48 7.01
C SER A 209 10.06 -5.83 5.86
N SER A 210 10.78 -5.04 5.05
CA SER A 210 10.26 -4.31 3.89
C SER A 210 11.28 -4.34 2.75
N GLN A 211 10.82 -4.53 1.52
CA GLN A 211 11.65 -4.60 0.32
C GLN A 211 11.03 -3.72 -0.81
N PRO A 212 11.37 -2.42 -0.87
CA PRO A 212 10.88 -1.50 -1.92
C PRO A 212 11.33 -1.87 -3.34
N GLN A 213 12.51 -2.51 -3.47
CA GLN A 213 13.14 -2.84 -4.74
C GLN A 213 12.44 -3.95 -5.53
N ILE A 214 11.59 -4.73 -4.87
CA ILE A 214 10.73 -5.74 -5.51
C ILE A 214 9.25 -5.36 -5.47
N SER A 215 8.95 -4.08 -5.36
CA SER A 215 7.57 -3.59 -5.39
C SER A 215 6.97 -3.59 -6.79
N MET A 216 5.64 -3.51 -6.87
CA MET A 216 4.95 -3.37 -8.15
C MET A 216 5.35 -2.09 -8.88
N LYS A 217 5.60 -0.99 -8.16
CA LYS A 217 6.10 0.26 -8.75
C LYS A 217 7.38 0.04 -9.57
N GLN A 218 8.31 -0.76 -9.06
CA GLN A 218 9.56 -1.05 -9.78
C GLN A 218 9.33 -1.92 -11.03
N ILE A 219 8.37 -2.84 -10.95
CA ILE A 219 7.97 -3.66 -12.10
C ILE A 219 7.31 -2.79 -13.17
N ASP A 220 6.41 -1.88 -12.77
CA ASP A 220 5.76 -0.94 -13.67
C ASP A 220 6.78 -0.08 -14.41
N ILE A 221 7.79 0.45 -13.70
CA ILE A 221 8.87 1.24 -14.30
C ILE A 221 9.57 0.42 -15.41
N VAL A 222 9.97 -0.81 -15.12
CA VAL A 222 10.67 -1.66 -16.10
C VAL A 222 9.80 -1.95 -17.32
N LEU A 223 8.50 -2.18 -17.12
CA LEU A 223 7.56 -2.45 -18.23
C LEU A 223 7.23 -1.18 -19.03
N GLN A 224 7.13 -0.03 -18.38
CA GLN A 224 6.96 1.26 -19.04
C GLN A 224 8.17 1.60 -19.91
N GLU A 225 9.39 1.41 -19.39
CA GLU A 225 10.62 1.61 -20.16
C GLU A 225 10.70 0.67 -21.38
N GLU A 226 10.27 -0.59 -21.24
CA GLU A 226 10.16 -1.51 -22.39
C GLU A 226 9.15 -0.98 -23.44
N LEU A 227 8.01 -0.47 -23.01
CA LEU A 227 7.02 0.11 -23.93
C LEU A 227 7.56 1.35 -24.64
N LYS A 228 8.26 2.24 -23.93
CA LYS A 228 8.94 3.41 -24.49
C LYS A 228 9.95 3.00 -25.55
N LEU A 229 10.80 2.02 -25.24
CA LEU A 229 11.78 1.48 -26.18
C LEU A 229 11.11 0.90 -27.44
N LEU A 230 10.06 0.10 -27.27
CA LEU A 230 9.32 -0.49 -28.38
C LEU A 230 8.64 0.56 -29.26
N TYR A 231 8.16 1.66 -28.66
CA TYR A 231 7.56 2.79 -29.34
C TYR A 231 8.60 3.58 -30.14
N GLN A 232 9.71 3.97 -29.52
CA GLN A 232 10.84 4.64 -30.18
C GLN A 232 11.34 3.83 -31.38
N GLN A 233 11.51 2.51 -31.22
CA GLN A 233 11.90 1.62 -32.32
C GLN A 233 10.85 1.54 -33.43
N HIS A 234 9.55 1.65 -33.11
CA HIS A 234 8.49 1.59 -34.10
C HIS A 234 8.46 2.83 -34.99
N PHE A 235 8.66 4.00 -34.40
CA PHE A 235 8.61 5.29 -35.09
C PHE A 235 9.98 5.83 -35.47
N MET A 236 11.06 5.09 -35.16
CA MET A 236 12.46 5.49 -35.38
C MET A 236 12.80 6.83 -34.68
N LEU A 237 12.31 6.99 -33.45
CA LEU A 237 12.56 8.18 -32.64
C LEU A 237 13.83 8.00 -31.81
N GLU A 238 14.64 9.05 -31.72
CA GLU A 238 15.80 9.08 -30.81
C GLU A 238 15.37 9.35 -29.36
N GLN A 239 14.33 10.18 -29.18
CA GLN A 239 13.77 10.56 -27.89
C GLN A 239 12.25 10.72 -28.00
N LEU A 240 11.55 10.57 -26.88
CA LEU A 240 10.11 10.82 -26.78
C LEU A 240 9.87 12.27 -26.35
N SER A 241 8.80 12.86 -26.85
CA SER A 241 8.23 14.08 -26.28
C SER A 241 7.47 13.79 -24.97
N ASP A 242 7.27 14.82 -24.15
CA ASP A 242 6.50 14.72 -22.90
C ASP A 242 5.07 14.19 -23.14
N ASP A 243 4.44 14.60 -24.24
CA ASP A 243 3.12 14.13 -24.65
C ASP A 243 3.13 12.65 -25.01
N GLU A 244 4.14 12.17 -25.74
CA GLU A 244 4.29 10.76 -26.08
C GLU A 244 4.54 9.90 -24.85
N GLU A 245 5.38 10.38 -23.93
CA GLU A 245 5.63 9.69 -22.67
C GLU A 245 4.37 9.61 -21.80
N THR A 246 3.60 10.70 -21.72
CA THR A 246 2.32 10.73 -21.01
C THR A 246 1.33 9.74 -21.60
N ASN A 247 1.18 9.73 -22.93
CA ASN A 247 0.30 8.80 -23.66
C ASN A 247 0.71 7.34 -23.48
N LEU A 248 2.02 7.04 -23.46
CA LEU A 248 2.53 5.69 -23.22
C LEU A 248 2.30 5.23 -21.78
N ASN A 249 2.46 6.12 -20.81
CA ASN A 249 2.17 5.82 -19.41
C ASN A 249 0.68 5.52 -19.20
N GLN A 250 -0.20 6.26 -19.88
CA GLN A 250 -1.63 5.98 -19.89
C GLN A 250 -1.94 4.63 -20.55
N LEU A 251 -1.39 4.37 -21.73
CA LEU A 251 -1.53 3.08 -22.43
C LEU A 251 -1.11 1.91 -21.55
N PHE A 252 0.01 2.05 -20.83
CA PHE A 252 0.47 1.02 -19.91
C PHE A 252 -0.56 0.77 -18.81
N ARG A 253 -1.06 1.81 -18.12
CA ARG A 253 -2.07 1.67 -17.06
C ARG A 253 -3.34 0.97 -17.57
N GLU A 254 -3.79 1.29 -18.77
CA GLU A 254 -4.96 0.67 -19.38
C GLU A 254 -4.75 -0.82 -19.72
N GLN A 255 -3.51 -1.23 -20.02
CA GLN A 255 -3.19 -2.59 -20.47
C GLN A 255 -2.41 -3.43 -19.45
N GLU A 256 -2.01 -2.87 -18.32
CA GLU A 256 -1.21 -3.52 -17.27
C GLU A 256 -1.85 -4.85 -16.83
N HIS A 257 -3.13 -4.82 -16.45
CA HIS A 257 -3.87 -6.01 -16.04
C HIS A 257 -3.87 -7.08 -17.13
N TRP A 258 -4.03 -6.67 -18.39
CA TRP A 258 -4.01 -7.58 -19.53
C TRP A 258 -2.63 -8.19 -19.76
N ILE A 259 -1.55 -7.40 -19.64
CA ILE A 259 -0.16 -7.87 -19.73
C ILE A 259 0.09 -8.94 -18.67
N PHE A 260 -0.26 -8.68 -17.42
CA PHE A 260 -0.08 -9.64 -16.33
C PHE A 260 -0.96 -10.88 -16.49
N GLN A 261 -2.20 -10.73 -16.96
CA GLN A 261 -3.06 -11.88 -17.23
C GLN A 261 -2.48 -12.78 -18.34
N LYS A 262 -1.90 -12.19 -19.39
CA LYS A 262 -1.22 -12.94 -20.46
C LYS A 262 0.03 -13.63 -19.94
N TYR A 263 0.82 -12.92 -19.16
CA TYR A 263 2.02 -13.44 -18.53
C TYR A 263 1.73 -14.65 -17.62
N ALA A 264 0.73 -14.55 -16.75
CA ALA A 264 0.29 -15.64 -15.88
C ALA A 264 -0.16 -16.89 -16.67
N LYS A 265 -0.70 -16.71 -17.88
CA LYS A 265 -1.09 -17.79 -18.80
C LYS A 265 0.07 -18.29 -19.68
N ARG A 266 1.28 -17.79 -19.47
CA ARG A 266 2.47 -18.03 -20.32
C ARG A 266 2.26 -17.68 -21.78
N GLN A 267 1.53 -16.59 -22.03
CA GLN A 267 1.19 -16.07 -23.35
C GLN A 267 1.91 -14.75 -23.62
N SER A 268 2.08 -14.42 -24.91
CA SER A 268 2.55 -13.10 -25.32
C SER A 268 1.43 -12.06 -25.20
N ALA A 269 1.77 -10.84 -24.81
CA ALA A 269 0.85 -9.72 -24.72
C ALA A 269 0.91 -8.88 -26.01
N LYS A 270 -0.22 -8.75 -26.71
CA LYS A 270 -0.35 -7.83 -27.85
C LYS A 270 -0.79 -6.48 -27.31
N ILE A 271 0.05 -5.48 -27.51
CA ILE A 271 -0.18 -4.08 -27.15
C ILE A 271 -0.65 -3.35 -28.40
N TYR A 272 -1.72 -2.57 -28.26
CA TYR A 272 -2.31 -1.82 -29.35
C TYR A 272 -2.71 -0.43 -28.88
N TYR A 273 -2.32 0.59 -29.64
CA TYR A 273 -2.69 1.98 -29.41
C TYR A 273 -3.02 2.66 -30.74
N SER A 274 -4.29 3.01 -30.92
CA SER A 274 -4.85 3.45 -32.20
C SER A 274 -4.66 4.93 -32.51
N PHE A 275 -4.34 5.76 -31.52
CA PHE A 275 -4.26 7.22 -31.68
C PHE A 275 -2.93 7.69 -32.30
N ALA A 276 -1.88 6.88 -32.24
CA ALA A 276 -0.65 7.15 -33.00
C ALA A 276 -0.87 6.88 -34.50
N TYR A 277 -0.20 7.64 -35.37
CA TYR A 277 -0.20 7.39 -36.82
C TYR A 277 1.22 7.14 -37.33
N PRO A 278 1.52 5.95 -37.91
CA PRO A 278 0.66 4.75 -37.95
C PRO A 278 0.30 4.20 -36.56
N PRO A 279 -0.77 3.40 -36.41
CA PRO A 279 -1.14 2.79 -35.13
C PRO A 279 -0.01 1.99 -34.52
N PHE A 280 0.28 2.22 -33.24
CA PHE A 280 1.29 1.48 -32.52
C PHE A 280 0.77 0.08 -32.18
N GLN A 281 1.39 -0.95 -32.76
CA GLN A 281 1.05 -2.34 -32.49
C GLN A 281 2.33 -3.16 -32.27
N LYS A 282 2.51 -3.65 -31.04
CA LYS A 282 3.67 -4.48 -30.67
C LYS A 282 3.24 -5.69 -29.88
N VAL A 283 4.09 -6.70 -29.87
CA VAL A 283 3.89 -7.91 -29.07
C VAL A 283 5.06 -8.01 -28.10
N ILE A 284 4.76 -7.96 -26.81
CA ILE A 284 5.74 -8.31 -25.77
C ILE A 284 5.65 -9.82 -25.58
N THR A 285 6.70 -10.53 -25.97
CA THR A 285 6.71 -11.99 -25.88
C THR A 285 6.78 -12.45 -24.44
N TYR A 286 6.28 -13.66 -24.15
CA TYR A 286 6.44 -14.26 -22.82
C TYR A 286 7.91 -14.31 -22.37
N ASN A 287 8.83 -14.70 -23.27
CA ASN A 287 10.26 -14.76 -22.95
C ASN A 287 10.85 -13.39 -22.62
N ARG A 288 10.38 -12.32 -23.29
CA ARG A 288 10.81 -10.96 -22.98
C ARG A 288 10.28 -10.51 -21.61
N LEU A 289 9.01 -10.79 -21.29
CA LEU A 289 8.47 -10.55 -19.95
C LEU A 289 9.23 -11.33 -18.87
N GLU A 290 9.56 -12.60 -19.11
CA GLU A 290 10.41 -13.41 -18.21
C GLU A 290 11.78 -12.77 -17.99
N GLU A 291 12.42 -12.26 -19.04
CA GLU A 291 13.71 -11.58 -18.95
C GLU A 291 13.62 -10.30 -18.10
N LEU A 292 12.62 -9.46 -18.37
CA LEU A 292 12.38 -8.20 -17.63
C LEU A 292 12.09 -8.47 -16.14
N LEU A 293 11.37 -9.56 -15.84
CA LEU A 293 10.99 -9.91 -14.47
C LEU A 293 12.04 -10.76 -13.73
N LYS A 294 13.12 -11.17 -14.40
CA LYS A 294 14.10 -12.11 -13.85
C LYS A 294 14.79 -11.61 -12.58
N SER A 295 15.21 -10.35 -12.56
CA SER A 295 15.87 -9.75 -11.39
C SER A 295 14.94 -9.72 -10.17
N PHE A 296 13.69 -9.30 -10.37
CA PHE A 296 12.66 -9.27 -9.33
C PHE A 296 12.39 -10.66 -8.75
N LYS A 297 12.29 -11.68 -9.62
CA LYS A 297 12.15 -13.07 -9.19
C LYS A 297 13.32 -13.55 -8.34
N LEU A 298 14.55 -13.25 -8.75
CA LEU A 298 15.75 -13.64 -8.00
C LEU A 298 15.84 -12.96 -6.64
N ILE A 299 15.50 -11.67 -6.56
CA ILE A 299 15.50 -10.92 -5.31
C ILE A 299 14.40 -11.45 -4.38
N LEU A 300 13.17 -11.65 -4.89
CA LEU A 300 12.08 -12.22 -4.09
C LEU A 300 12.45 -13.63 -3.62
N ASP A 301 13.02 -14.48 -4.48
CA ASP A 301 13.42 -15.83 -4.11
C ASP A 301 14.43 -15.84 -2.97
N LYS A 302 15.49 -15.03 -3.08
CA LYS A 302 16.50 -14.87 -2.03
C LYS A 302 15.88 -14.39 -0.72
N PHE A 303 14.99 -13.41 -0.81
CA PHE A 303 14.29 -12.84 0.35
C PHE A 303 13.39 -13.88 1.02
N VAL A 304 12.53 -14.56 0.27
CA VAL A 304 11.64 -15.62 0.78
C VAL A 304 12.43 -16.76 1.41
N CYS A 305 13.59 -17.13 0.86
CA CYS A 305 14.44 -18.19 1.41
C CYS A 305 14.92 -17.91 2.84
N GLN A 306 14.99 -16.65 3.28
CA GLN A 306 15.31 -16.29 4.67
C GLN A 306 14.23 -16.79 5.64
N TYR A 307 12.98 -16.94 5.17
CA TYR A 307 11.85 -17.32 6.00
C TYR A 307 11.53 -18.82 6.00
N VAL A 308 12.06 -19.58 5.03
CA VAL A 308 11.71 -21.01 4.82
C VAL A 308 12.02 -21.87 6.05
N ASN A 309 13.11 -21.57 6.77
CA ASN A 309 13.57 -22.37 7.90
C ASN A 309 12.69 -22.23 9.15
N TYR A 310 11.85 -21.20 9.25
CA TYR A 310 10.96 -21.02 10.41
C TYR A 310 9.79 -22.01 10.41
N GLN A 311 9.45 -22.62 9.27
CA GLN A 311 8.31 -23.56 9.13
C GLN A 311 6.95 -23.00 9.59
N GLU A 312 6.84 -21.68 9.65
CA GLU A 312 5.62 -20.94 10.03
C GLU A 312 4.58 -20.96 8.91
N GLN A 313 3.32 -20.74 9.26
CA GLN A 313 2.28 -20.48 8.28
C GLN A 313 2.51 -19.12 7.61
N VAL A 314 2.22 -19.03 6.31
CA VAL A 314 2.29 -17.78 5.52
C VAL A 314 0.92 -17.41 4.98
N ILE A 315 0.58 -16.14 5.04
CA ILE A 315 -0.60 -15.56 4.41
C ILE A 315 -0.15 -14.53 3.38
N LEU A 316 -0.72 -14.60 2.18
CA LEU A 316 -0.40 -13.69 1.07
C LEU A 316 -1.52 -12.67 0.92
N ILE A 317 -1.17 -11.37 0.92
CA ILE A 317 -2.10 -10.26 0.65
C ILE A 317 -1.51 -9.19 -0.28
N GLY A 318 -2.36 -8.29 -0.77
CA GLY A 318 -1.91 -7.23 -1.66
C GLY A 318 -1.96 -7.62 -3.13
N LYS A 319 -1.90 -6.61 -3.99
CA LYS A 319 -2.24 -6.75 -5.41
C LYS A 319 -1.09 -7.28 -6.27
N GLY A 320 0.15 -7.33 -5.77
CA GLY A 320 1.27 -7.89 -6.53
C GLY A 320 1.11 -9.37 -6.87
N TYR A 321 0.21 -10.07 -6.16
CA TYR A 321 -0.18 -11.43 -6.47
C TYR A 321 -1.02 -11.58 -7.76
N LYS A 322 -1.33 -10.49 -8.49
CA LYS A 322 -1.87 -10.52 -9.87
C LYS A 322 -0.95 -11.25 -10.85
N MET A 323 0.36 -11.26 -10.61
CA MET A 323 1.33 -11.86 -11.54
C MET A 323 1.48 -13.39 -11.39
N GLN A 324 0.78 -14.02 -10.43
CA GLN A 324 0.79 -15.46 -10.12
C GLN A 324 2.15 -16.07 -9.72
N TRP A 325 3.26 -15.74 -10.38
CA TRP A 325 4.59 -16.26 -10.06
C TRP A 325 5.04 -16.02 -8.61
N PRO A 326 4.70 -14.92 -7.90
CA PRO A 326 5.06 -14.79 -6.50
C PRO A 326 4.28 -15.78 -5.63
N VAL A 327 3.00 -16.00 -5.95
CA VAL A 327 2.13 -16.96 -5.27
C VAL A 327 2.69 -18.38 -5.42
N ASP A 328 3.06 -18.75 -6.65
CA ASP A 328 3.63 -20.07 -6.94
C ASP A 328 4.97 -20.26 -6.21
N MET A 329 5.88 -19.29 -6.32
CA MET A 329 7.20 -19.33 -5.67
C MET A 329 7.12 -19.48 -4.16
N ILE A 330 6.26 -18.68 -3.50
CA ILE A 330 6.10 -18.74 -2.04
C ILE A 330 5.37 -20.02 -1.64
N GLY A 331 4.32 -20.40 -2.40
CA GLY A 331 3.54 -21.61 -2.16
C GLY A 331 4.33 -22.92 -2.32
N GLU A 332 5.34 -22.95 -3.18
CA GLU A 332 6.26 -24.09 -3.35
C GLU A 332 7.26 -24.21 -2.19
N LYS A 333 7.58 -23.12 -1.50
CA LYS A 333 8.63 -23.04 -0.48
C LYS A 333 8.11 -23.03 0.95
N MET A 334 6.88 -22.57 1.16
CA MET A 334 6.34 -22.28 2.48
C MET A 334 4.92 -22.79 2.66
N ASN A 335 4.52 -23.00 3.92
CA ASN A 335 3.18 -23.43 4.29
C ASN A 335 2.17 -22.29 4.13
N THR A 336 1.75 -22.06 2.88
CA THR A 336 0.90 -20.93 2.51
C THR A 336 -0.58 -21.24 2.69
N LEU A 337 -1.29 -20.43 3.47
CA LEU A 337 -2.73 -20.47 3.60
C LEU A 337 -3.40 -19.85 2.37
N LYS A 338 -4.20 -20.65 1.67
CA LYS A 338 -4.89 -20.23 0.44
C LYS A 338 -6.08 -19.32 0.76
N LEU A 339 -5.85 -18.02 0.72
CA LEU A 339 -6.88 -16.98 0.76
C LEU A 339 -6.97 -16.29 -0.60
N ASN A 340 -8.07 -15.56 -0.84
CA ASN A 340 -8.12 -14.63 -1.96
C ASN A 340 -7.42 -13.32 -1.54
N PRO A 341 -6.22 -13.01 -2.05
CA PRO A 341 -5.47 -11.81 -1.62
C PRO A 341 -6.20 -10.51 -1.96
N TYR A 342 -7.19 -10.54 -2.87
CA TYR A 342 -7.92 -9.34 -3.31
C TYR A 342 -9.04 -8.89 -2.39
N ASP A 343 -9.58 -9.79 -1.56
CA ASP A 343 -10.80 -9.52 -0.80
C ASP A 343 -10.67 -9.78 0.70
N VAL A 344 -9.63 -10.49 1.11
CA VAL A 344 -9.42 -10.91 2.49
C VAL A 344 -9.38 -9.72 3.46
N VAL A 345 -8.69 -8.63 3.10
CA VAL A 345 -8.52 -7.47 3.96
C VAL A 345 -9.83 -6.68 4.11
N SER A 346 -10.52 -6.36 3.00
CA SER A 346 -11.79 -5.62 3.07
C SER A 346 -12.88 -6.42 3.80
N LYS A 347 -12.93 -7.76 3.62
CA LYS A 347 -13.84 -8.63 4.38
C LYS A 347 -13.48 -8.68 5.86
N GLY A 348 -12.19 -8.72 6.18
CA GLY A 348 -11.69 -8.58 7.54
C GLY A 348 -12.14 -7.29 8.21
N CYS A 349 -11.97 -6.16 7.53
CA CYS A 349 -12.47 -4.86 7.98
C CYS A 349 -13.98 -4.90 8.23
N CYS A 350 -14.75 -5.49 7.31
CA CYS A 350 -16.19 -5.60 7.46
C CYS A 350 -16.57 -6.40 8.70
N MET A 351 -15.82 -7.46 9.03
CA MET A 351 -16.02 -8.22 10.26
C MET A 351 -15.68 -7.40 11.51
N ILE A 352 -14.57 -6.65 11.49
CA ILE A 352 -14.22 -5.71 12.58
C ILE A 352 -15.35 -4.71 12.84
N ALA A 353 -15.84 -4.07 11.78
CA ALA A 353 -16.95 -3.12 11.85
C ALA A 353 -18.25 -3.74 12.39
N SER A 354 -18.40 -5.06 12.26
CA SER A 354 -19.57 -5.81 12.74
C SER A 354 -19.46 -6.35 14.18
N ASN A 355 -18.29 -6.28 14.82
CA ASN A 355 -18.04 -6.93 16.13
C ASN A 355 -19.07 -6.53 17.21
N ARG A 356 -19.44 -5.24 17.27
CA ARG A 356 -20.44 -4.73 18.23
C ARG A 356 -21.85 -5.30 18.00
N LEU A 357 -22.18 -5.68 16.77
CA LEU A 357 -23.48 -6.24 16.41
C LEU A 357 -23.52 -7.75 16.63
N LEU A 358 -22.42 -8.43 16.37
CA LEU A 358 -22.32 -9.88 16.48
C LEU A 358 -21.97 -10.36 17.90
N ASN A 359 -21.65 -9.44 18.83
CA ASN A 359 -21.23 -9.72 20.21
C ASN A 359 -20.10 -10.76 20.28
N HIS A 360 -19.16 -10.67 19.35
CA HIS A 360 -18.00 -11.55 19.36
C HIS A 360 -16.96 -11.07 20.39
N GLU A 361 -16.27 -12.01 21.04
CA GLU A 361 -15.09 -11.68 21.86
C GLU A 361 -14.08 -10.95 20.98
N GLU A 362 -13.65 -9.76 21.37
CA GLU A 362 -12.68 -8.97 20.62
C GLU A 362 -11.26 -9.45 20.95
N TYR A 363 -10.41 -9.56 19.93
CA TYR A 363 -8.97 -9.69 20.16
C TYR A 363 -8.38 -8.34 20.54
N HIS A 364 -7.47 -8.34 21.52
CA HIS A 364 -6.66 -7.17 21.82
C HIS A 364 -5.42 -7.17 20.91
N PHE A 365 -5.33 -6.19 20.03
CA PHE A 365 -4.20 -6.04 19.12
C PHE A 365 -3.13 -5.15 19.74
N TYR A 366 -1.88 -5.61 19.71
CA TYR A 366 -0.69 -4.86 20.10
C TYR A 366 0.19 -4.73 18.87
N PHE A 367 0.48 -3.50 18.47
CA PHE A 367 1.40 -3.23 17.38
C PHE A 367 2.74 -2.80 17.95
N GLU A 368 3.78 -3.60 17.70
CA GLU A 368 5.14 -3.25 18.08
C GLU A 368 5.94 -2.90 16.82
N GLN A 369 6.41 -1.67 16.78
CA GLN A 369 7.33 -1.20 15.77
C GLN A 369 8.46 -0.49 16.49
N LYS A 370 9.58 -1.20 16.68
CA LYS A 370 10.84 -0.57 17.10
C LYS A 370 11.14 0.55 16.11
N GLN A 371 11.23 1.77 16.61
CA GLN A 371 11.67 2.89 15.79
C GLN A 371 13.18 2.85 15.78
N TYR A 372 13.79 2.89 14.60
CA TYR A 372 15.20 3.16 14.47
C TYR A 372 15.38 4.64 14.17
N GLY A 373 16.49 5.21 14.56
CA GLY A 373 16.68 6.66 14.59
C GLY A 373 18.13 7.04 14.75
N ILE A 374 18.39 8.33 14.62
CA ILE A 374 19.64 8.96 15.06
C ILE A 374 19.32 9.95 16.18
N MET A 375 20.31 10.26 17.00
CA MET A 375 20.21 11.39 17.92
C MET A 375 20.66 12.66 17.20
N SER A 376 19.83 13.69 17.21
CA SER A 376 20.14 15.03 16.71
C SER A 376 20.17 16.03 17.86
N ILE A 377 20.93 17.11 17.70
CA ILE A 377 20.93 18.24 18.64
C ILE A 377 20.22 19.41 17.96
N GLU A 378 19.04 19.76 18.47
CA GLU A 378 18.28 20.95 18.02
C GLU A 378 18.04 21.85 19.22
N ASP A 379 18.34 23.15 19.11
CA ASP A 379 18.18 24.13 20.19
C ASP A 379 18.77 23.69 21.55
N GLN A 380 19.98 23.09 21.51
CA GLN A 380 20.70 22.54 22.67
C GLN A 380 19.97 21.37 23.37
N LYS A 381 19.05 20.70 22.69
CA LYS A 381 18.36 19.51 23.18
C LYS A 381 18.65 18.32 22.28
N GLU A 382 18.91 17.18 22.91
CA GLU A 382 18.96 15.90 22.22
C GLU A 382 17.54 15.46 21.84
N ILE A 383 17.35 15.20 20.55
CA ILE A 383 16.08 14.75 19.98
C ILE A 383 16.35 13.44 19.24
N PHE A 384 15.52 12.44 19.52
CA PHE A 384 15.50 11.23 18.72
C PHE A 384 14.78 11.50 17.40
N VAL A 385 15.51 11.45 16.30
CA VAL A 385 14.98 11.59 14.96
C VAL A 385 14.73 10.20 14.41
N SER A 386 13.45 9.81 14.37
CA SER A 386 13.05 8.50 13.85
C SER A 386 13.33 8.43 12.36
N LEU A 387 14.04 7.38 11.95
CA LEU A 387 14.07 6.93 10.58
C LEU A 387 12.71 6.36 10.21
N LYS A 388 12.19 6.81 9.07
CA LYS A 388 11.03 6.30 8.37
C LYS A 388 11.45 5.13 7.49
N HIS A 389 10.48 4.33 7.06
CA HIS A 389 10.75 3.20 6.14
C HIS A 389 11.25 3.64 4.76
N HIS A 390 11.07 4.91 4.39
CA HIS A 390 11.49 5.47 3.10
C HIS A 390 12.09 6.86 3.26
N ASP A 391 13.12 7.15 2.46
CA ASP A 391 13.71 8.47 2.21
C ASP A 391 14.03 9.29 3.47
N ASN A 392 15.05 8.84 4.20
CA ASN A 392 15.57 9.59 5.35
C ASN A 392 16.71 10.48 4.92
N LEU A 393 16.34 11.59 4.29
CA LEU A 393 17.26 12.59 3.80
C LEU A 393 17.78 13.46 4.95
N PHE A 394 19.09 13.42 5.15
CA PHE A 394 19.78 14.27 6.11
C PHE A 394 20.86 15.08 5.44
N ILE A 395 21.07 16.29 5.97
CA ILE A 395 22.30 17.04 5.77
C ILE A 395 23.05 16.97 7.09
N ILE A 396 24.19 16.27 7.08
CA ILE A 396 25.02 16.04 8.26
C ILE A 396 26.23 16.94 8.16
N ASP A 397 26.45 17.74 9.20
CA ASP A 397 27.66 18.54 9.35
C ASP A 397 28.74 17.69 10.05
N LEU A 398 29.89 17.55 9.40
CA LEU A 398 31.04 16.82 9.94
C LEU A 398 31.88 17.67 10.91
N GLU A 399 31.52 18.95 11.10
CA GLU A 399 32.21 19.89 12.00
C GLU A 399 33.72 20.06 11.71
N GLY A 400 34.14 19.78 10.47
CA GLY A 400 35.55 19.86 10.07
C GLY A 400 36.34 18.56 10.18
N GLU A 401 35.73 17.48 10.69
CA GLU A 401 36.38 16.18 10.85
C GLU A 401 36.54 15.43 9.50
N GLU A 402 37.55 14.55 9.42
CA GLU A 402 37.76 13.69 8.24
C GLU A 402 36.74 12.54 8.19
N GLU A 403 36.34 12.05 9.37
CA GLU A 403 35.33 11.02 9.55
C GLU A 403 34.39 11.38 10.71
N LEU A 404 33.11 11.00 10.62
CA LEU A 404 32.13 11.14 11.69
C LEU A 404 31.44 9.80 11.97
N ASP A 405 31.41 9.41 13.24
CA ASP A 405 30.64 8.27 13.71
C ASP A 405 29.16 8.66 13.89
N LEU A 406 28.29 8.11 13.05
CA LEU A 406 26.85 8.24 13.18
C LEU A 406 26.28 7.03 13.94
N ASP A 407 25.86 7.26 15.18
CA ASP A 407 25.22 6.24 16.00
C ASP A 407 23.73 6.08 15.64
N ILE A 408 23.39 4.85 15.28
CA ILE A 408 22.03 4.40 15.09
C ILE A 408 21.49 3.92 16.44
N MET A 409 20.32 4.45 16.78
CA MET A 409 19.58 4.09 17.96
C MET A 409 18.27 3.41 17.60
N SER A 410 17.74 2.59 18.50
CA SER A 410 16.33 2.20 18.52
C SER A 410 15.60 2.85 19.68
N LYS A 411 14.29 3.02 19.53
CA LYS A 411 13.38 3.54 20.54
C LYS A 411 12.20 2.59 20.71
N ASP A 412 12.00 2.13 21.95
CA ASP A 412 10.91 1.22 22.32
C ASP A 412 9.60 1.96 22.65
N GLU A 413 8.56 1.18 22.93
CA GLU A 413 7.23 1.68 23.33
C GLU A 413 7.24 2.51 24.64
N ASN A 414 8.26 2.36 25.49
CA ASN A 414 8.43 3.07 26.75
C ASN A 414 9.33 4.30 26.61
N ASN A 415 9.62 4.73 25.37
CA ASN A 415 10.58 5.80 25.04
C ASN A 415 12.01 5.53 25.52
N ARG A 416 12.40 4.27 25.76
CA ARG A 416 13.78 3.91 26.05
C ARG A 416 14.55 3.85 24.75
N ILE A 417 15.74 4.46 24.77
CA ILE A 417 16.64 4.52 23.61
C ILE A 417 17.80 3.55 23.85
N SER A 418 18.09 2.71 22.86
CA SER A 418 19.22 1.78 22.88
C SER A 418 20.07 1.92 21.62
N PHE A 419 21.39 1.77 21.76
CA PHE A 419 22.31 1.74 20.64
C PHE A 419 22.15 0.43 19.84
N GLU A 420 22.15 0.53 18.52
CA GLU A 420 21.98 -0.61 17.61
C GLU A 420 23.19 -0.80 16.69
N GLN A 421 23.65 0.26 16.04
CA GLN A 421 24.70 0.21 15.01
C GLN A 421 25.48 1.53 14.99
N LYS A 422 26.72 1.49 14.53
CA LYS A 422 27.52 2.68 14.20
C LYS A 422 27.82 2.69 12.70
N ILE A 423 27.74 3.86 12.08
CA ILE A 423 28.13 4.04 10.69
C ILE A 423 29.15 5.17 10.57
N VAL A 424 30.25 4.92 9.87
CA VAL A 424 31.30 5.93 9.66
C VAL A 424 31.03 6.68 8.36
N LEU A 425 30.89 8.00 8.48
CA LEU A 425 30.76 8.93 7.36
C LEU A 425 32.12 9.50 7.00
N SER A 426 32.46 9.53 5.71
CA SER A 426 33.73 10.09 5.21
C SER A 426 33.54 11.44 4.53
N ASN A 427 34.41 12.40 4.85
CA ASN A 427 34.47 13.75 4.27
C ASN A 427 34.81 13.76 2.77
N GLU A 428 35.22 12.65 2.16
CA GLU A 428 35.60 12.60 0.73
C GLU A 428 34.51 13.14 -0.24
N LEU A 429 33.24 13.06 0.17
CA LEU A 429 32.08 13.53 -0.60
C LEU A 429 31.44 14.80 -0.02
N ALA A 430 32.05 15.43 0.99
CA ALA A 430 31.49 16.61 1.65
C ALA A 430 31.73 17.89 0.84
N LEU A 431 30.72 18.77 0.84
CA LEU A 431 30.84 20.15 0.38
C LEU A 431 30.70 21.06 1.59
N GLU A 432 31.71 21.89 1.87
CA GLU A 432 31.75 22.76 3.06
C GLU A 432 31.52 22.00 4.38
N HIS A 433 32.16 20.83 4.54
CA HIS A 433 32.01 19.92 5.69
C HIS A 433 30.62 19.30 5.86
N LYS A 434 29.72 19.48 4.88
CA LYS A 434 28.38 18.89 4.91
C LYS A 434 28.23 17.77 3.90
N ILE A 435 27.57 16.71 4.33
CA ILE A 435 27.22 15.58 3.47
C ILE A 435 25.71 15.42 3.45
N ARG A 436 25.18 15.23 2.24
CA ARG A 436 23.80 14.79 2.05
C ARG A 436 23.76 13.27 2.00
N VAL A 437 23.03 12.67 2.93
CA VAL A 437 22.84 11.21 2.98
C VAL A 437 21.37 10.85 2.97
N ASN A 438 21.07 9.67 2.45
CA ASN A 438 19.82 8.97 2.64
C ASN A 438 20.11 7.72 3.48
N LEU A 439 19.56 7.66 4.70
CA LEU A 439 19.68 6.47 5.55
C LEU A 439 18.53 5.50 5.21
N GLN A 440 18.87 4.32 4.72
CA GLN A 440 17.87 3.31 4.35
C GLN A 440 17.86 2.19 5.39
N LEU A 441 16.68 1.95 5.97
CA LEU A 441 16.45 0.83 6.86
C LEU A 441 16.31 -0.46 6.06
N THR A 442 17.27 -1.38 6.20
CA THR A 442 17.27 -2.68 5.55
C THR A 442 17.36 -3.78 6.60
N LYS A 443 16.42 -4.71 6.66
CA LYS A 443 16.53 -5.84 7.61
C LYS A 443 17.28 -6.99 6.95
N VAL A 444 18.34 -7.45 7.59
CA VAL A 444 19.13 -8.62 7.18
C VAL A 444 19.03 -9.64 8.31
N GLU A 445 18.24 -10.69 8.09
CA GLU A 445 17.93 -11.71 9.12
C GLU A 445 17.23 -11.10 10.35
N ASP A 446 17.71 -11.40 11.57
CA ASP A 446 17.18 -10.87 12.83
C ASP A 446 17.76 -9.49 13.20
N ALA A 447 18.68 -8.95 12.39
CA ALA A 447 19.31 -7.65 12.61
C ALA A 447 18.75 -6.61 11.65
N THR A 448 18.33 -5.47 12.20
CA THR A 448 18.10 -4.27 11.39
C THR A 448 19.47 -3.68 11.05
N GLN A 449 19.79 -3.66 9.76
CA GLN A 449 20.93 -2.94 9.23
C GLN A 449 20.45 -1.59 8.69
N ILE A 450 21.30 -0.58 8.80
CA ILE A 450 21.06 0.69 8.13
C ILE A 450 22.18 0.90 7.13
N ASP A 451 21.76 1.07 5.88
CA ASP A 451 22.63 1.37 4.77
C ASP A 451 22.62 2.88 4.50
N ILE A 452 23.76 3.39 4.03
CA ILE A 452 23.92 4.80 3.68
C ILE A 452 24.06 4.94 2.19
N GLU A 453 23.21 5.77 1.60
CA GLU A 453 23.34 6.26 0.25
C GLU A 453 23.83 7.71 0.31
N TYR A 454 25.00 7.97 -0.27
CA TYR A 454 25.53 9.33 -0.43
C TYR A 454 24.85 10.00 -1.61
N LEU A 455 24.33 11.21 -1.39
CA LEU A 455 23.64 11.99 -2.41
C LEU A 455 24.47 13.22 -2.80
N PRO A 456 24.34 13.72 -4.04
CA PRO A 456 24.92 15.00 -4.42
C PRO A 456 24.39 16.12 -3.51
N MET A 457 25.31 16.98 -3.03
CA MET A 457 25.01 18.22 -2.32
C MET A 457 24.31 19.24 -3.21
#